data_AF-H2XSH1-F1
#
_entry.id   AF-H2XSH1-F1
#
_cell.length_a   1.000
_cell.length_b   1.000
_cell.length_c   1.000
_cell.angle_alpha   90.00
_cell.angle_beta   90.00
_cell.angle_gamma   90.00
#
_symmetry.space_group_name_H-M   'P 1'
#
loop_
_entity.id
_entity.type
_entity.pdbx_description
1 polymer ?
#
loop_
_entity_poly.entity_id
_entity_poly.type
_entity_poly.pdbx_seq_one_letter_code
_entity_poly.pdbx_strand_id
1 'polypeptide(L)'
;MISSISFAIVTLCVIGYVQSHSWIACSDYTEKNGGNWDPNRCRGFPRDSRNYAPKNSFGLDRGFDHKPGNGGDVCKTRYSASSYSSEYPKAIYYPGQQVVIVHPMKNHGADRCTNAHIPDFGNAIYRGVNAMDRSGTLAHFKANLVSDLGRSPVGQPSLMSIYPKPGYQNAPNFCDDTDKSMG
;
A
#
# COMPACT_ATOMS: atom_id res chain seq x y z
N MET A 1 63.81 4.51 7.55
CA MET A 1 62.92 3.94 6.51
C MET A 1 61.59 3.63 7.17
N ILE A 2 60.60 4.50 7.01
CA ILE A 2 59.27 4.33 7.60
C ILE A 2 58.39 3.72 6.50
N SER A 3 57.97 2.47 6.72
CA SER A 3 57.11 1.72 5.79
C SER A 3 55.67 2.20 5.93
N SER A 4 55.12 2.74 4.84
CA SER A 4 53.75 3.22 4.77
C SER A 4 52.76 2.06 4.78
N ILE A 5 51.93 1.96 5.82
CA ILE A 5 50.81 1.01 5.88
C ILE A 5 49.63 1.63 5.12
N SER A 6 49.32 1.09 3.95
CA SER A 6 48.12 1.43 3.17
C SER A 6 46.87 0.95 3.90
N PHE A 7 46.08 1.89 4.43
CA PHE A 7 44.73 1.60 4.93
C PHE A 7 43.78 1.47 3.74
N ALA A 8 43.38 0.23 3.41
CA ALA A 8 42.27 -0.02 2.50
C ALA A 8 40.96 0.24 3.24
N ILE A 9 40.24 1.30 2.87
CA ILE A 9 38.89 1.58 3.36
C ILE A 9 37.92 0.60 2.69
N VAL A 10 37.59 -0.49 3.37
CA VAL A 10 36.49 -1.38 2.99
C VAL A 10 35.19 -0.65 3.29
N THR A 11 34.57 -0.06 2.25
CA THR A 11 33.23 0.53 2.36
C THR A 11 32.22 -0.62 2.42
N LEU A 12 31.77 -0.96 3.63
CA LEU A 12 30.71 -1.91 3.87
C LEU A 12 29.37 -1.28 3.44
N CYS A 13 28.92 -1.57 2.22
CA CYS A 13 27.55 -1.26 1.79
C CYS A 13 26.56 -2.08 2.62
N VAL A 14 26.11 -1.52 3.74
CA VAL A 14 24.96 -2.04 4.48
C VAL A 14 23.73 -1.83 3.62
N ILE A 15 23.35 -2.85 2.85
CA ILE A 15 22.04 -2.90 2.19
C ILE A 15 21.03 -3.08 3.33
N GLY A 16 20.52 -1.96 3.85
CA GLY A 16 19.41 -1.96 4.78
C GLY A 16 18.21 -2.62 4.08
N TYR A 17 17.81 -3.80 4.56
CA TYR A 17 16.53 -4.38 4.20
C TYR A 17 15.45 -3.47 4.79
N VAL A 18 15.00 -2.48 4.01
CA VAL A 18 13.77 -1.76 4.33
C VAL A 18 12.65 -2.75 4.10
N GLN A 19 12.14 -3.31 5.20
CA GLN A 19 10.99 -4.19 5.14
C GLN A 19 9.80 -3.33 4.72
N SER A 20 9.43 -3.39 3.44
CA SER A 20 8.29 -2.65 2.93
C SER A 20 7.01 -3.31 3.45
N HIS A 21 6.21 -2.50 4.12
CA HIS A 21 4.96 -2.87 4.78
C HIS A 21 3.90 -1.89 4.33
N SER A 22 3.09 -2.31 3.37
CA SER A 22 1.94 -1.55 2.90
C SER A 22 0.66 -2.25 3.29
N TRP A 23 -0.38 -1.47 3.53
CA TRP A 23 -1.71 -1.99 3.79
C TRP A 23 -2.75 -1.00 3.28
N ILE A 24 -3.93 -1.53 2.99
CA ILE A 24 -5.08 -0.68 2.69
C ILE A 24 -5.63 -0.14 4.01
N ALA A 25 -5.83 1.17 4.10
CA ALA A 25 -6.50 1.81 5.23
C ALA A 25 -8.00 1.96 4.97
N CYS A 26 -8.38 2.24 3.72
CA CYS A 26 -9.77 2.33 3.29
C CYS A 26 -9.95 1.68 1.91
N SER A 27 -11.02 0.90 1.74
CA SER A 27 -11.33 0.26 0.46
C SER A 27 -12.37 1.03 -0.37
N ASP A 28 -13.07 1.99 0.23
CA ASP A 28 -14.01 2.88 -0.46
C ASP A 28 -14.01 4.29 0.15
N TYR A 29 -13.08 5.12 -0.31
CA TYR A 29 -12.90 6.50 0.14
C TYR A 29 -13.66 7.48 -0.78
N THR A 30 -14.19 8.57 -0.22
CA THR A 30 -15.06 9.48 -0.98
C THR A 30 -14.31 10.54 -1.79
N GLU A 31 -13.04 10.77 -1.50
CA GLU A 31 -12.21 11.78 -2.16
C GLU A 31 -11.22 11.14 -3.11
N LYS A 32 -11.16 11.65 -4.35
CA LYS A 32 -10.17 11.24 -5.34
C LYS A 32 -8.95 12.12 -5.23
N ASN A 33 -7.76 11.52 -5.35
CA ASN A 33 -6.51 12.27 -5.40
C ASN A 33 -6.37 13.26 -4.22
N GLY A 34 -6.82 12.84 -3.03
CA GLY A 34 -6.66 13.62 -1.80
C GLY A 34 -5.23 13.47 -1.28
N GLY A 35 -4.79 14.42 -0.44
CA GLY A 35 -3.45 14.37 0.14
C GLY A 35 -3.37 13.84 1.57
N ASN A 36 -4.44 14.01 2.35
CA ASN A 36 -4.45 13.74 3.78
C ASN A 36 -5.57 12.76 4.16
N TRP A 37 -5.28 11.89 5.13
CA TRP A 37 -6.25 10.95 5.67
C TRP A 37 -7.29 11.64 6.56
N ASP A 38 -8.56 11.40 6.25
CA ASP A 38 -9.72 11.71 7.10
C ASP A 38 -10.56 10.44 7.26
N PRO A 39 -10.59 9.82 8.45
CA PRO A 39 -11.30 8.57 8.66
C PRO A 39 -12.81 8.67 8.39
N ASN A 40 -13.40 9.87 8.42
CA ASN A 40 -14.83 10.06 8.17
C ASN A 40 -15.19 10.01 6.68
N ARG A 41 -14.20 10.10 5.80
CA ARG A 41 -14.36 9.95 4.35
C ARG A 41 -14.28 8.50 3.88
N CYS A 42 -14.04 7.56 4.80
CA CYS A 42 -14.01 6.15 4.50
C CYS A 42 -15.38 5.49 4.70
N ARG A 43 -15.98 4.97 3.63
CA ARG A 43 -17.27 4.26 3.66
C ARG A 43 -17.13 2.77 3.90
N GLY A 44 -15.94 2.22 3.69
CA GLY A 44 -15.68 0.80 3.84
C GLY A 44 -14.22 0.51 4.15
N PHE A 45 -14.01 -0.35 5.14
CA PHE A 45 -12.69 -0.74 5.62
C PHE A 45 -12.34 -2.16 5.19
N PRO A 46 -11.04 -2.48 5.10
CA PRO A 46 -10.59 -3.87 5.02
C PRO A 46 -11.05 -4.73 6.20
N ARG A 47 -11.01 -6.06 5.99
CA ARG A 47 -11.36 -7.05 7.02
C ARG A 47 -10.46 -6.86 8.25
N ASP A 48 -11.06 -6.84 9.44
CA ASP A 48 -10.36 -6.72 10.72
C ASP A 48 -9.50 -5.44 10.87
N SER A 49 -9.81 -4.37 10.12
CA SER A 49 -9.09 -3.08 10.21
C SER A 49 -8.97 -2.53 11.63
N ARG A 50 -9.97 -2.74 12.51
CA ARG A 50 -9.88 -2.34 13.93
C ARG A 50 -8.59 -2.83 14.61
N ASN A 51 -8.12 -4.02 14.25
CA ASN A 51 -6.96 -4.65 14.89
C ASN A 51 -5.66 -4.19 14.25
N TYR A 52 -5.66 -3.97 12.93
CA TYR A 52 -4.42 -3.86 12.16
C TYR A 52 -4.24 -2.56 11.39
N ALA A 53 -5.32 -1.91 10.99
CA ALA A 53 -5.34 -0.62 10.29
C ALA A 53 -6.43 0.28 10.90
N PRO A 54 -6.33 0.60 12.21
CA PRO A 54 -7.37 1.36 12.89
C PRO A 54 -7.43 2.79 12.33
N LYS A 55 -8.63 3.33 12.20
CA LYS A 55 -8.88 4.59 11.47
C LYS A 55 -8.23 5.82 12.13
N ASN A 56 -7.89 5.72 13.42
CA ASN A 56 -7.21 6.76 14.20
C ASN A 56 -5.68 6.58 14.28
N SER A 57 -5.09 5.64 13.54
CA SER A 57 -3.64 5.43 13.51
C SER A 57 -3.15 5.15 12.10
N PHE A 58 -3.46 6.06 11.17
CA PHE A 58 -3.03 5.97 9.78
C PHE A 58 -1.50 5.84 9.67
N GLY A 59 -1.01 4.96 8.80
CA GLY A 59 0.42 4.71 8.61
C GLY A 59 1.15 4.08 9.81
N LEU A 60 0.47 3.73 10.90
CA LEU A 60 1.09 2.99 12.01
C LEU A 60 1.10 1.50 11.71
N ASP A 61 2.28 0.88 11.64
CA ASP A 61 2.40 -0.56 11.46
C ASP A 61 2.02 -1.28 12.76
N ARG A 62 1.05 -2.19 12.66
CA ARG A 62 0.56 -3.04 13.75
C ARG A 62 0.67 -4.53 13.40
N GLY A 63 1.56 -4.89 12.48
CA GLY A 63 1.78 -6.25 12.02
C GLY A 63 0.78 -6.72 10.96
N PHE A 64 0.27 -5.80 10.13
CA PHE A 64 -0.56 -6.17 8.96
C PHE A 64 0.27 -6.63 7.75
N ASP A 65 1.55 -6.97 7.94
CA ASP A 65 2.40 -7.57 6.92
C ASP A 65 1.92 -8.99 6.60
N HIS A 66 0.93 -9.11 5.72
CA HIS A 66 0.45 -10.37 5.21
C HIS A 66 0.83 -10.50 3.74
N LYS A 67 1.83 -11.32 3.48
CA LYS A 67 2.36 -11.62 2.14
C LYS A 67 1.99 -13.06 1.79
N PRO A 68 0.78 -13.31 1.26
CA PRO A 68 0.37 -14.66 0.91
C PRO A 68 1.27 -15.20 -0.21
N GLY A 69 2.01 -16.27 0.07
CA GLY A 69 2.67 -17.04 -0.98
C GLY A 69 1.65 -17.75 -1.88
N ASN A 70 2.12 -18.40 -2.95
CA ASN A 70 1.23 -19.09 -3.91
C ASN A 70 0.40 -20.23 -3.30
N GLY A 71 0.73 -20.74 -2.12
CA GLY A 71 -0.03 -21.78 -1.41
C GLY A 71 -0.65 -21.33 -0.07
N GLY A 72 -0.49 -20.07 0.32
CA GLY A 72 -0.99 -19.54 1.60
C GLY A 72 -2.35 -18.87 1.48
N ASP A 73 -3.06 -18.74 2.60
CA ASP A 73 -4.34 -18.01 2.67
C ASP A 73 -4.15 -16.56 2.20
N VAL A 74 -4.94 -16.12 1.22
CA VAL A 74 -4.86 -14.74 0.68
C VAL A 74 -5.18 -13.64 1.71
N CYS A 75 -5.98 -13.95 2.73
CA CYS A 75 -6.31 -13.02 3.80
C CYS A 75 -5.54 -13.39 5.07
N LYS A 76 -5.05 -12.36 5.79
CA LYS A 76 -4.38 -12.54 7.09
C LYS A 76 -5.24 -13.29 8.11
N THR A 77 -6.53 -12.97 8.12
CA THR A 77 -7.52 -13.50 9.05
C THR A 77 -8.65 -14.18 8.30
N ARG A 78 -9.15 -15.27 8.86
CA ARG A 78 -10.41 -15.87 8.42
C ARG A 78 -11.55 -14.90 8.71
N TYR A 79 -12.49 -14.79 7.78
CA TYR A 79 -13.68 -13.98 8.00
C TYR A 79 -14.50 -14.53 9.17
N SER A 80 -14.92 -13.64 10.07
CA SER A 80 -15.92 -13.90 11.08
C SER A 80 -17.02 -12.83 11.03
N ALA A 81 -18.13 -13.05 11.74
CA ALA A 81 -19.16 -12.04 11.91
C ALA A 81 -18.64 -10.77 12.62
N SER A 82 -17.57 -10.89 13.43
CA SER A 82 -16.92 -9.78 14.12
C SER A 82 -15.85 -9.06 13.30
N SER A 83 -15.54 -9.53 12.08
CA SER A 83 -14.53 -8.88 11.24
C SER A 83 -14.87 -7.47 10.78
N TYR A 84 -16.15 -7.09 10.90
CA TYR A 84 -16.67 -5.76 10.60
C TYR A 84 -17.58 -5.31 11.75
N SER A 85 -17.78 -4.00 11.86
CA SER A 85 -18.67 -3.39 12.85
C SER A 85 -19.29 -2.11 12.27
N SER A 86 -20.22 -1.48 12.99
CA SER A 86 -20.74 -0.16 12.58
C SER A 86 -19.65 0.91 12.45
N GLU A 87 -18.59 0.80 13.24
CA GLU A 87 -17.44 1.70 13.21
C GLU A 87 -16.44 1.39 12.08
N TYR A 88 -16.38 0.12 11.67
CA TYR A 88 -15.53 -0.41 10.59
C TYR A 88 -16.39 -1.21 9.62
N PRO A 89 -17.27 -0.55 8.85
CA PRO A 89 -18.19 -1.23 7.95
C PRO A 89 -17.46 -1.85 6.76
N LYS A 90 -18.07 -2.89 6.19
CA LYS A 90 -17.65 -3.47 4.91
C LYS A 90 -18.13 -2.58 3.76
N ALA A 91 -17.26 -2.32 2.78
CA ALA A 91 -17.64 -1.62 1.55
C ALA A 91 -18.74 -2.37 0.78
N ILE A 92 -19.65 -1.61 0.16
CA ILE A 92 -20.65 -2.09 -0.79
C ILE A 92 -20.38 -1.41 -2.12
N TYR A 93 -20.12 -2.19 -3.15
CA TYR A 93 -19.81 -1.68 -4.49
C TYR A 93 -20.99 -1.89 -5.43
N TYR A 94 -21.25 -0.89 -6.27
CA TYR A 94 -22.26 -0.94 -7.32
C TYR A 94 -21.64 -0.95 -8.72
N PRO A 95 -22.29 -1.57 -9.72
CA PRO A 95 -21.84 -1.48 -11.10
C PRO A 95 -21.66 -0.02 -11.55
N GLY A 96 -20.53 0.30 -12.18
CA GLY A 96 -20.20 1.65 -12.63
C GLY A 96 -19.73 2.61 -11.54
N GLN A 97 -19.69 2.19 -10.26
CA GLN A 97 -19.13 3.00 -9.19
C GLN A 97 -17.64 3.23 -9.40
N GLN A 98 -17.21 4.48 -9.24
CA GLN A 98 -15.80 4.76 -9.03
C GLN A 98 -15.42 4.51 -7.57
N VAL A 99 -14.42 3.67 -7.37
CA VAL A 99 -13.89 3.29 -6.05
C VAL A 99 -12.53 3.96 -5.86
N VAL A 100 -12.31 4.55 -4.69
CA VAL A 100 -10.99 5.04 -4.28
C VAL A 100 -10.51 4.16 -3.14
N ILE A 101 -9.34 3.56 -3.34
CA ILE A 101 -8.64 2.75 -2.34
C ILE A 101 -7.52 3.61 -1.79
N VAL A 102 -7.36 3.60 -0.46
CA VAL A 102 -6.39 4.43 0.23
C VAL A 102 -5.38 3.58 0.97
N HIS A 103 -4.11 3.96 0.90
CA HIS A 103 -3.03 3.41 1.70
C HIS A 103 -2.11 4.53 2.25
N PRO A 104 -1.38 4.29 3.35
CA PRO A 104 -0.32 5.19 3.78
C PRO A 104 0.91 5.05 2.88
N MET A 105 1.62 6.14 2.63
CA MET A 105 2.80 6.09 1.75
C MET A 105 4.03 5.44 2.38
N LYS A 106 4.22 5.55 3.70
CA LYS A 106 5.31 4.87 4.43
C LYS A 106 6.71 5.09 3.82
N ASN A 107 6.97 6.30 3.35
CA ASN A 107 8.20 6.72 2.69
C ASN A 107 8.48 6.05 1.31
N HIS A 108 7.49 5.35 0.74
CA HIS A 108 7.62 4.62 -0.53
C HIS A 108 7.07 5.42 -1.73
N GLY A 109 7.54 6.65 -1.93
CA GLY A 109 7.15 7.50 -3.07
C GLY A 109 8.35 8.17 -3.74
N ALA A 110 8.34 8.24 -5.07
CA ALA A 110 9.26 9.07 -5.86
C ALA A 110 8.68 10.49 -6.02
N ASP A 111 9.26 11.45 -5.32
CA ASP A 111 8.93 12.88 -5.46
C ASP A 111 10.12 13.76 -5.08
N ARG A 112 10.00 15.08 -5.20
CA ARG A 112 11.03 16.10 -4.97
C ARG A 112 11.71 16.02 -3.60
N CYS A 113 11.03 15.49 -2.60
CA CYS A 113 11.54 15.26 -1.25
C CYS A 113 12.31 13.94 -1.09
N THR A 114 12.29 13.06 -2.10
CA THR A 114 13.03 11.80 -2.15
C THR A 114 13.92 11.75 -3.39
N ASN A 115 13.71 10.80 -4.31
CA ASN A 115 14.44 10.67 -5.57
C ASN A 115 13.56 10.01 -6.65
N ALA A 116 13.96 10.13 -7.92
CA ALA A 116 13.20 9.61 -9.06
C ALA A 116 13.17 8.08 -9.15
N HIS A 117 14.01 7.36 -8.40
CA HIS A 117 14.32 5.95 -8.61
C HIS A 117 13.63 5.02 -7.60
N ILE A 118 12.59 5.50 -6.90
CA ILE A 118 11.78 4.63 -6.03
C ILE A 118 10.97 3.67 -6.90
N PRO A 119 11.18 2.34 -6.79
CA PRO A 119 10.46 1.37 -7.59
C PRO A 119 8.97 1.35 -7.24
N ASP A 120 8.12 1.34 -8.26
CA ASP A 120 6.74 0.85 -8.18
C ASP A 120 6.68 -0.45 -8.98
N PHE A 121 6.02 -1.48 -8.47
CA PHE A 121 5.79 -2.75 -9.18
C PHE A 121 4.35 -2.88 -9.71
N GLY A 122 3.56 -1.84 -9.53
CA GLY A 122 2.16 -1.75 -9.90
C GLY A 122 1.23 -2.33 -8.84
N ASN A 123 -0.01 -1.89 -8.88
CA ASN A 123 -1.08 -2.37 -8.01
C ASN A 123 -2.19 -2.99 -8.86
N ALA A 124 -2.75 -4.10 -8.38
CA ALA A 124 -3.87 -4.74 -9.04
C ALA A 124 -4.90 -5.22 -8.02
N ILE A 125 -6.17 -5.14 -8.40
CA ILE A 125 -7.30 -5.63 -7.62
C ILE A 125 -7.74 -6.96 -8.22
N TYR A 126 -7.80 -7.97 -7.37
CA TYR A 126 -8.29 -9.30 -7.70
C TYR A 126 -9.52 -9.63 -6.87
N ARG A 127 -10.34 -10.56 -7.35
CA ARG A 127 -11.51 -11.05 -6.60
C ARG A 127 -11.52 -12.57 -6.49
N GLY A 128 -12.11 -13.07 -5.42
CA GLY A 128 -12.59 -14.46 -5.38
C GLY A 128 -13.78 -14.63 -6.33
N VAL A 129 -14.01 -15.87 -6.76
CA VAL A 129 -15.19 -16.26 -7.55
C VAL A 129 -16.39 -16.55 -6.66
N ASN A 130 -16.19 -17.03 -5.43
CA ASN A 130 -17.24 -17.41 -4.50
C ASN A 130 -17.03 -16.83 -3.09
N ALA A 131 -18.13 -16.65 -2.33
CA ALA A 131 -18.08 -16.18 -0.94
C ALA A 131 -17.27 -17.11 0.00
N MET A 132 -17.00 -18.34 -0.45
CA MET A 132 -16.20 -19.37 0.22
C MET A 132 -14.69 -19.31 -0.13
N ASP A 133 -14.23 -18.43 -1.03
CA ASP A 133 -12.80 -18.26 -1.35
C ASP A 133 -11.98 -17.58 -0.23
N ARG A 134 -12.46 -17.70 0.99
CA ARG A 134 -11.85 -17.21 2.22
C ARG A 134 -10.54 -17.96 2.54
N SER A 135 -10.24 -19.04 1.81
CA SER A 135 -9.05 -19.90 1.90
C SER A 135 -8.47 -20.27 0.53
N GLY A 136 -8.71 -19.45 -0.50
CA GLY A 136 -8.12 -19.64 -1.82
C GLY A 136 -6.64 -19.24 -1.86
N THR A 137 -5.90 -19.76 -2.83
CA THR A 137 -4.52 -19.35 -3.07
C THR A 137 -4.43 -18.02 -3.81
N LEU A 138 -3.28 -17.34 -3.73
CA LEU A 138 -3.05 -16.11 -4.49
C LEU A 138 -3.19 -16.33 -6.02
N ALA A 139 -2.80 -17.51 -6.52
CA ALA A 139 -2.93 -17.85 -7.94
C ALA A 139 -4.41 -17.87 -8.40
N HIS A 140 -5.30 -18.38 -7.55
CA HIS A 140 -6.73 -18.42 -7.83
C HIS A 140 -7.34 -17.01 -7.92
N PHE A 141 -6.94 -16.09 -7.05
CA PHE A 141 -7.37 -14.68 -7.12
C PHE A 141 -6.79 -13.99 -8.36
N LYS A 142 -5.50 -14.23 -8.67
CA LYS A 142 -4.84 -13.64 -9.84
C LYS A 142 -5.50 -13.99 -11.18
N ALA A 143 -6.18 -15.13 -11.27
CA ALA A 143 -6.98 -15.50 -12.44
C ALA A 143 -8.21 -14.58 -12.67
N ASN A 144 -8.58 -13.78 -11.67
CA ASN A 144 -9.79 -12.95 -11.66
C ASN A 144 -9.42 -11.47 -11.42
N LEU A 145 -8.67 -10.90 -12.36
CA LEU A 145 -8.31 -9.48 -12.35
C LEU A 145 -9.58 -8.61 -12.47
N VAL A 146 -9.76 -7.69 -11.53
CA VAL A 146 -10.82 -6.68 -11.52
C VAL A 146 -10.33 -5.38 -12.12
N SER A 147 -9.14 -4.94 -11.73
CA SER A 147 -8.53 -3.70 -12.22
C SER A 147 -7.02 -3.78 -12.08
N ASP A 148 -6.32 -3.33 -13.12
CA ASP A 148 -4.90 -2.97 -13.05
C ASP A 148 -4.84 -1.44 -12.81
N LEU A 149 -4.18 -1.03 -11.73
CA LEU A 149 -4.03 0.39 -11.35
C LEU A 149 -2.76 1.00 -11.96
N GLY A 150 -1.99 0.22 -12.70
CA GLY A 150 -0.79 0.65 -13.40
C GLY A 150 0.42 0.78 -12.47
N ARG A 151 1.51 1.30 -13.05
CA ARG A 151 2.82 1.42 -12.43
C ARG A 151 3.37 2.82 -12.66
N SER A 152 3.83 3.49 -11.59
CA SER A 152 4.52 4.77 -11.70
C SER A 152 5.87 4.65 -12.43
N PRO A 153 6.20 5.59 -13.34
CA PRO A 153 7.50 5.62 -14.00
C PRO A 153 8.67 5.77 -13.02
N VAL A 154 9.74 5.00 -13.24
CA VAL A 154 10.96 5.03 -12.41
C VAL A 154 12.08 5.72 -13.19
N GLY A 155 12.85 6.57 -12.52
CA GLY A 155 13.97 7.30 -13.11
C GLY A 155 13.56 8.44 -14.04
N GLN A 156 12.37 9.04 -13.81
CA GLN A 156 11.83 10.13 -14.62
C GLN A 156 11.68 11.43 -13.79
N PRO A 157 12.75 12.22 -13.61
CA PRO A 157 12.72 13.42 -12.75
C PRO A 157 11.65 14.45 -13.13
N SER A 158 11.34 14.59 -14.42
CA SER A 158 10.32 15.52 -14.92
C SER A 158 8.90 15.17 -14.48
N LEU A 159 8.65 13.93 -14.02
CA LEU A 159 7.34 13.44 -13.59
C LEU A 159 7.20 13.37 -12.06
N MET A 160 8.24 13.73 -11.31
CA MET A 160 8.32 13.49 -9.87
C MET A 160 7.25 14.21 -9.06
N SER A 161 6.63 15.30 -9.54
CA SER A 161 5.59 16.02 -8.79
C SER A 161 4.30 16.24 -9.58
N ILE A 162 4.07 15.43 -10.61
CA ILE A 162 2.84 15.47 -11.41
C ILE A 162 1.89 14.40 -10.90
N TYR A 163 0.65 14.80 -10.61
CA TYR A 163 -0.42 13.94 -10.09
C TYR A 163 -1.68 14.06 -10.97
N PRO A 164 -2.53 13.02 -11.05
CA PRO A 164 -2.37 11.72 -10.39
C PRO A 164 -1.27 10.85 -11.02
N LYS A 165 -0.55 10.09 -10.19
CA LYS A 165 0.40 9.06 -10.66
C LYS A 165 -0.32 7.70 -10.73
N PRO A 166 -0.01 6.81 -11.68
CA PRO A 166 -0.57 5.46 -11.67
C PRO A 166 0.03 4.60 -10.55
N GLY A 167 -0.68 3.56 -10.12
CA GLY A 167 -0.18 2.60 -9.15
C GLY A 167 -0.12 3.15 -7.72
N TYR A 168 0.93 2.80 -6.99
CA TYR A 168 1.05 3.06 -5.55
C TYR A 168 1.44 4.52 -5.25
N GLN A 169 2.07 5.22 -6.18
CA GLN A 169 2.68 6.51 -5.87
C GLN A 169 1.72 7.69 -6.00
N ASN A 170 0.40 7.47 -6.07
CA ASN A 170 -0.58 8.54 -6.22
C ASN A 170 -0.85 9.34 -4.93
N ALA A 171 0.17 9.99 -4.39
CA ALA A 171 0.07 10.74 -3.14
C ALA A 171 0.42 12.23 -3.29
N PRO A 172 -0.53 13.11 -3.64
CA PRO A 172 -0.28 14.53 -3.90
C PRO A 172 0.46 15.29 -2.77
N ASN A 173 0.22 14.92 -1.51
CA ASN A 173 0.88 15.54 -0.35
C ASN A 173 2.04 14.70 0.18
N PHE A 174 2.65 13.83 -0.65
CA PHE A 174 3.72 12.94 -0.19
C PHE A 174 4.87 13.68 0.49
N CYS A 175 5.25 14.85 -0.03
CA CYS A 175 6.34 15.64 0.54
C CYS A 175 5.98 16.46 1.78
N ASP A 176 4.70 16.55 2.14
CA ASP A 176 4.28 17.22 3.36
C ASP A 176 4.45 16.28 4.57
N ASP A 177 4.22 14.98 4.38
CA ASP A 177 4.51 13.92 5.34
C ASP A 177 4.77 12.60 4.60
N THR A 178 6.04 12.23 4.46
CA THR A 178 6.42 11.04 3.68
C THR A 178 5.93 9.74 4.33
N ASP A 179 5.66 9.71 5.64
CA ASP A 179 5.18 8.52 6.34
C ASP A 179 3.65 8.42 6.31
N LYS A 180 2.95 9.54 6.53
CA LYS A 180 1.49 9.58 6.78
C LYS A 180 0.65 10.19 5.67
N SER A 181 1.26 10.65 4.58
CA SER A 181 0.52 11.07 3.40
C SER A 181 -0.31 9.93 2.82
N MET A 182 -1.44 10.32 2.25
CA MET A 182 -2.38 9.42 1.60
C MET A 182 -1.94 9.14 0.16
N GLY A 183 -1.90 7.85 -0.22
CA GLY A 183 -1.86 7.37 -1.60
C GLY A 183 -3.17 6.71 -2.02
#